data_AF-A0A6V7X822-F1
#
_entry.id   AF-A0A6V7X822-F1
#
_cell.length_a   1.000
_cell.length_b   1.000
_cell.length_c   1.000
_cell.angle_alpha   90.00
_cell.angle_beta   90.00
_cell.angle_gamma   90.00
#
_symmetry.space_group_name_H-M   'P 1'
#
loop_
_entity.id
_entity.type
_entity.pdbx_description
1 polymer ?
#
loop_
_entity_poly.entity_id
_entity_poly.type
_entity_poly.pdbx_seq_one_letter_code
_entity_poly.pdbx_strand_id
1 'polypeptide(L)'
;MSNVQEQVSNAMERMGEAAQSVGQKVSDFFQGNPFDTPVGRKIELATDATRLATENWGLNMEICDFINSTNEGPRDAVKAIKKRLQTQMGKNNATVMYTLTVLETCVKNCDERFTTLVCHKEFVADMIRLISVKYDAPQIVQERVLALVQ
;
A
#
# COMPACT_ATOMS: atom_id res chain seq x y z
N MET A 1 -32.50 19.81 -22.50
CA MET A 1 -32.16 20.26 -21.14
C MET A 1 -31.17 19.31 -20.42
N SER A 2 -30.60 18.30 -21.09
CA SER A 2 -29.78 17.24 -20.46
C SER A 2 -28.32 17.62 -20.16
N ASN A 3 -27.65 18.42 -21.00
CA ASN A 3 -26.20 18.65 -20.89
C ASN A 3 -25.76 19.45 -19.65
N VAL A 4 -26.58 20.41 -19.20
CA VAL A 4 -26.21 21.30 -18.08
C VAL A 4 -26.32 20.55 -16.74
N GLN A 5 -27.34 19.72 -16.59
CA GLN A 5 -27.58 18.96 -15.36
C GLN A 5 -26.52 17.88 -15.13
N GLU A 6 -26.10 17.22 -16.20
CA GLU A 6 -25.02 16.23 -16.19
C GLU A 6 -23.65 16.89 -15.90
N GLN A 7 -23.38 18.06 -16.51
CA GLN A 7 -22.16 18.83 -16.20
C GLN A 7 -22.08 19.27 -14.74
N VAL A 8 -23.21 19.71 -14.17
CA VAL A 8 -23.28 20.10 -12.75
C VAL A 8 -23.06 18.88 -11.84
N SER A 9 -23.67 17.73 -12.16
CA SER A 9 -23.50 16.49 -11.38
C SER A 9 -22.03 16.01 -11.39
N ASN A 10 -21.39 15.99 -12.56
CA ASN A 10 -19.99 15.59 -12.71
C ASN A 10 -19.04 16.56 -11.99
N ALA A 11 -19.35 17.87 -11.99
CA ALA A 11 -18.58 18.85 -11.25
C ALA A 11 -18.69 18.65 -9.73
N MET A 12 -19.90 18.34 -9.22
CA MET A 12 -20.12 18.06 -7.80
C MET A 12 -19.40 16.78 -7.33
N GLU A 13 -19.41 15.72 -8.14
CA GLU A 13 -18.69 14.47 -7.82
C GLU A 13 -17.18 14.70 -7.72
N ARG A 14 -16.58 15.41 -8.70
CA ARG A 14 -15.15 15.75 -8.69
C ARG A 14 -14.76 16.63 -7.50
N MET A 15 -15.64 17.53 -7.07
CA MET A 15 -15.43 18.34 -5.86
C MET A 15 -15.44 17.49 -4.59
N GLY A 16 -16.35 16.49 -4.52
CA GLY A 16 -16.42 15.52 -3.43
C GLY A 16 -15.14 14.69 -3.31
N GLU A 17 -14.66 14.13 -4.43
CA GLU A 17 -13.40 13.37 -4.48
C GLU A 17 -12.19 14.22 -4.08
N ALA A 18 -12.11 15.47 -4.56
CA ALA A 18 -11.02 16.38 -4.22
C ALA A 18 -11.00 16.73 -2.72
N ALA A 19 -12.17 16.99 -2.12
CA ALA A 19 -12.30 17.27 -0.69
C ALA A 19 -11.90 16.06 0.17
N GLN A 20 -12.33 14.85 -0.22
CA GLN A 20 -11.94 13.60 0.45
C GLN A 20 -10.43 13.36 0.37
N SER A 21 -9.82 13.57 -0.80
CA SER A 21 -8.37 13.41 -0.98
C SER A 21 -7.57 14.39 -0.11
N VAL A 22 -8.01 15.64 0.01
CA VAL A 22 -7.37 16.64 0.89
C VAL A 22 -7.52 16.24 2.36
N GLY A 23 -8.71 15.83 2.80
CA GLY A 23 -8.95 15.36 4.17
C GLY A 23 -8.07 14.16 4.53
N GLN A 24 -7.92 13.21 3.61
CA GLN A 24 -7.07 12.04 3.80
C GLN A 24 -5.59 12.42 3.92
N LYS A 25 -5.08 13.32 3.07
CA LYS A 25 -3.70 13.82 3.15
C LYS A 25 -3.41 14.57 4.45
N VAL A 26 -4.36 15.37 4.93
CA VAL A 26 -4.24 16.07 6.22
C VAL A 26 -4.23 15.06 7.37
N SER A 27 -5.12 14.07 7.36
CA SER A 27 -5.10 12.98 8.35
C SER A 27 -3.75 12.25 8.35
N ASP A 28 -3.20 11.94 7.19
CA ASP A 28 -1.92 11.24 7.06
C ASP A 28 -0.75 12.09 7.55
N PHE A 29 -0.80 13.42 7.39
CA PHE A 29 0.19 14.35 7.93
C PHE A 29 0.24 14.32 9.46
N PHE A 30 -0.90 14.20 10.14
CA PHE A 30 -0.98 14.15 11.60
C PHE A 30 -0.77 12.75 12.20
N GLN A 31 -0.78 11.68 11.39
CA GLN A 31 -0.78 10.29 11.89
C GLN A 31 0.60 9.71 12.23
N GLY A 32 1.67 10.53 12.20
CA GLY A 32 3.02 10.09 12.55
C GLY A 32 3.66 9.19 11.49
N ASN A 33 4.86 8.68 11.78
CA ASN A 33 5.55 7.78 10.86
C ASN A 33 4.87 6.40 10.85
N PRO A 34 4.45 5.84 9.70
CA PRO A 34 3.84 4.50 9.63
C PRO A 34 4.67 3.39 10.27
N PHE A 35 6.00 3.52 10.29
CA PHE A 35 6.90 2.56 10.95
C PHE A 35 6.96 2.70 12.47
N ASP A 36 6.32 3.71 13.08
CA ASP A 36 6.27 3.84 14.54
C ASP A 36 5.17 2.96 15.15
N THR A 37 4.19 2.53 14.35
CA THR A 37 3.10 1.62 14.73
C THR A 37 3.63 0.19 14.98
N PRO A 38 2.95 -0.63 15.81
CA PRO A 38 3.42 -1.99 16.09
C PRO A 38 3.57 -2.85 14.83
N VAL A 39 2.57 -2.85 13.94
CA VAL A 39 2.63 -3.60 12.67
C VAL A 39 3.63 -2.96 11.69
N GLY A 40 3.75 -1.64 11.70
CA GLY A 40 4.72 -0.91 10.88
C GLY A 40 6.16 -1.29 11.19
N ARG A 41 6.52 -1.44 12.47
CA ARG A 41 7.86 -1.92 12.87
C ARG A 41 8.11 -3.34 12.39
N LYS A 42 7.11 -4.22 12.45
CA LYS A 42 7.23 -5.59 11.94
C LYS A 42 7.46 -5.62 10.44
N ILE A 43 6.69 -4.82 9.69
CA ILE A 43 6.88 -4.66 8.23
C ILE A 43 8.26 -4.08 7.94
N GLU A 44 8.73 -3.11 8.72
CA GLU A 44 10.06 -2.54 8.56
C GLU A 44 11.14 -3.63 8.69
N LEU A 45 11.09 -4.42 9.76
CA LEU A 45 12.02 -5.51 10.01
C LEU A 45 11.91 -6.63 8.97
N ALA A 46 10.70 -6.99 8.53
CA ALA A 46 10.45 -8.06 7.55
C ALA A 46 10.96 -7.74 6.15
N THR A 47 11.23 -6.47 5.88
CA THR A 47 11.61 -5.98 4.55
C THR A 47 13.00 -5.37 4.53
N ASP A 48 13.73 -5.35 5.64
CA ASP A 48 15.07 -4.77 5.73
C ASP A 48 16.12 -5.67 5.04
N ALA A 49 16.35 -5.42 3.75
CA ALA A 49 17.33 -6.18 2.96
C ALA A 49 18.79 -5.92 3.35
N THR A 50 19.07 -5.02 4.29
CA THR A 50 20.42 -4.89 4.86
C THR A 50 20.70 -5.94 5.94
N ARG A 51 19.63 -6.51 6.52
CA ARG A 51 19.69 -7.52 7.58
C ARG A 51 19.25 -8.90 7.13
N LEU A 52 18.40 -8.96 6.11
CA LEU A 52 17.84 -10.19 5.58
C LEU A 52 18.59 -10.65 4.33
N ALA A 53 18.92 -11.94 4.27
CA ALA A 53 19.41 -12.61 3.06
C ALA A 53 18.26 -13.17 2.20
N THR A 54 17.11 -13.45 2.81
CA THR A 54 15.88 -13.97 2.21
C THR A 54 14.68 -13.57 3.07
N GLU A 55 13.48 -13.81 2.57
CA GLU A 55 12.20 -13.53 3.21
C GLU A 55 12.13 -14.13 4.62
N ASN A 56 11.72 -13.32 5.60
CA ASN A 56 11.43 -13.79 6.94
C ASN A 56 9.97 -14.25 7.03
N TRP A 57 9.71 -15.50 6.65
CA TRP A 57 8.35 -16.06 6.68
C TRP A 57 7.69 -16.05 8.05
N GLY A 58 8.47 -16.24 9.13
CA GLY A 58 7.95 -16.16 10.49
C GLY A 58 7.39 -14.77 10.80
N LEU A 59 8.12 -13.72 10.41
CA LEU A 59 7.69 -12.35 10.61
C LEU A 59 6.53 -11.96 9.67
N ASN A 60 6.49 -12.49 8.44
CA ASN A 60 5.37 -12.30 7.52
C ASN A 60 4.06 -12.87 8.08
N MET A 61 4.12 -14.06 8.70
CA MET A 61 2.94 -14.64 9.36
C MET A 61 2.55 -13.86 10.62
N GLU A 62 3.51 -13.43 11.43
CA GLU A 62 3.24 -12.57 12.60
C GLU A 62 2.56 -11.25 12.20
N ILE A 63 2.92 -10.68 11.04
CA ILE A 63 2.24 -9.50 10.48
C ILE A 63 0.77 -9.82 10.17
N CYS A 64 0.48 -10.96 9.53
CA CYS A 64 -0.90 -11.35 9.21
C CYS A 64 -1.72 -11.58 10.50
N ASP A 65 -1.15 -12.28 11.48
CA ASP A 65 -1.78 -12.51 12.77
C ASP A 65 -2.12 -11.18 13.48
N PHE A 66 -1.18 -10.23 13.45
CA PHE A 66 -1.38 -8.90 14.03
C PHE A 66 -2.49 -8.13 13.30
N ILE A 67 -2.48 -8.13 11.96
CA ILE A 67 -3.51 -7.47 11.14
C ILE A 67 -4.90 -8.00 11.49
N ASN A 68 -5.04 -9.32 11.58
CA ASN A 68 -6.33 -9.96 11.87
C ASN A 68 -6.78 -9.74 13.32
N SER A 69 -5.84 -9.67 14.27
CA SER A 69 -6.15 -9.60 15.70
C SER A 69 -6.41 -8.19 16.24
N THR A 70 -6.19 -7.15 15.44
CA THR A 70 -6.33 -5.75 15.87
C THR A 70 -7.30 -4.97 14.97
N ASN A 71 -7.85 -3.86 15.47
CA ASN A 71 -8.77 -3.04 14.70
C ASN A 71 -8.02 -2.10 13.74
N GLU A 72 -6.90 -1.55 14.20
CA GLU A 72 -6.03 -0.63 13.49
C GLU A 72 -5.03 -1.33 12.55
N GLY A 73 -4.76 -2.62 12.79
CA GLY A 73 -3.79 -3.43 12.05
C GLY A 73 -3.89 -3.31 10.53
N PRO A 74 -5.09 -3.49 9.92
CA PRO A 74 -5.24 -3.38 8.47
C PRO A 74 -4.82 -2.01 7.93
N ARG A 75 -5.27 -0.92 8.57
CA ARG A 75 -4.99 0.44 8.12
C ARG A 75 -3.51 0.80 8.27
N ASP A 76 -2.92 0.46 9.40
CA ASP A 76 -1.51 0.76 9.69
C ASP A 76 -0.57 -0.06 8.79
N ALA A 77 -0.90 -1.32 8.53
CA ALA A 77 -0.14 -2.17 7.62
C ALA A 77 -0.12 -1.62 6.18
N VAL A 78 -1.29 -1.24 5.64
CA VAL A 78 -1.40 -0.66 4.29
C VAL A 78 -0.55 0.60 4.16
N LYS A 79 -0.56 1.46 5.19
CA LYS A 79 0.27 2.69 5.21
C LYS A 79 1.76 2.38 5.24
N ALA A 80 2.18 1.43 6.07
CA ALA A 80 3.58 1.03 6.17
C ALA A 80 4.10 0.39 4.88
N ILE A 81 3.32 -0.51 4.26
CA ILE A 81 3.63 -1.14 2.97
C ILE A 81 3.78 -0.08 1.88
N LYS A 82 2.81 0.84 1.77
CA LYS A 82 2.84 1.92 0.78
C LYS A 82 4.05 2.82 0.97
N LYS A 83 4.35 3.23 2.20
CA LYS A 83 5.54 4.04 2.50
C LYS A 83 6.82 3.29 2.14
N ARG A 84 6.91 2.00 2.45
CA ARG A 84 8.09 1.18 2.16
C ARG A 84 8.35 1.08 0.66
N LEU A 85 7.33 0.74 -0.13
CA LEU A 85 7.43 0.68 -1.58
C LEU A 85 7.83 2.04 -2.17
N GLN A 86 7.16 3.12 -1.78
CA GLN A 86 7.46 4.47 -2.30
C GLN A 86 8.87 4.96 -1.98
N THR A 87 9.41 4.61 -0.80
CA THR A 87 10.71 5.10 -0.35
C THR A 87 11.88 4.29 -0.90
N GLN A 88 11.66 3.01 -1.23
CA GLN A 88 12.69 2.06 -1.65
C GLN A 88 12.68 1.73 -3.14
N MET A 89 11.60 2.08 -3.86
CA MET A 89 11.55 1.97 -5.31
C MET A 89 12.72 2.72 -5.96
N GLY A 90 13.48 2.04 -6.82
CA GLY A 90 14.68 2.57 -7.46
C GLY A 90 15.91 2.71 -6.55
N LYS A 91 15.82 2.33 -5.26
CA LYS A 91 16.96 2.39 -4.31
C LYS A 91 17.40 1.01 -3.85
N ASN A 92 16.46 0.15 -3.48
CA ASN A 92 16.76 -1.18 -2.97
C ASN A 92 15.71 -2.18 -3.47
N ASN A 93 16.02 -2.85 -4.57
CA ASN A 93 15.12 -3.81 -5.21
C ASN A 93 14.81 -5.01 -4.32
N ALA A 94 15.75 -5.47 -3.50
CA ALA A 94 15.50 -6.57 -2.55
C ALA A 94 14.45 -6.17 -1.50
N THR A 95 14.55 -4.95 -0.94
CA THR A 95 13.54 -4.42 -0.01
C THR A 95 12.17 -4.29 -0.69
N VAL A 96 12.12 -3.82 -1.93
CA VAL A 96 10.88 -3.76 -2.71
C VAL A 96 10.28 -5.14 -2.87
N MET A 97 11.08 -6.14 -3.28
CA MET A 97 10.62 -7.52 -3.44
C MET A 97 10.10 -8.12 -2.13
N TYR A 98 10.81 -7.97 -1.01
CA TYR A 98 10.34 -8.43 0.29
C TYR A 98 9.03 -7.75 0.69
N THR A 99 8.87 -6.46 0.37
CA THR A 99 7.62 -5.73 0.63
C THR A 99 6.46 -6.25 -0.21
N LEU A 100 6.70 -6.58 -1.49
CA LEU A 100 5.70 -7.21 -2.35
C LEU A 100 5.33 -8.62 -1.84
N THR A 101 6.29 -9.39 -1.33
CA THR A 101 6.00 -10.69 -0.70
C THR A 101 5.16 -10.53 0.57
N VAL A 102 5.45 -9.54 1.42
CA VAL A 102 4.61 -9.22 2.59
C VAL A 102 3.18 -8.87 2.14
N LEU A 103 3.01 -8.02 1.13
CA LEU A 103 1.71 -7.65 0.59
C LEU A 103 0.95 -8.87 0.05
N GLU A 104 1.60 -9.70 -0.77
CA GLU A 104 1.02 -10.95 -1.30
C GLU A 104 0.57 -11.88 -0.17
N THR A 105 1.40 -12.03 0.86
CA THR A 105 1.10 -12.88 2.03
C THR A 105 -0.11 -12.33 2.78
N CYS A 106 -0.19 -11.02 3.00
CA CYS A 106 -1.33 -10.40 3.67
C CYS A 106 -2.62 -10.56 2.86
N VAL A 107 -2.60 -10.38 1.54
CA VAL A 107 -3.78 -10.60 0.67
C VAL A 107 -4.31 -12.03 0.80
N LYS A 108 -3.42 -13.02 0.95
CA LYS A 108 -3.80 -14.44 1.03
C LYS A 108 -4.26 -14.89 2.43
N ASN A 109 -3.86 -14.18 3.50
CA ASN A 109 -4.03 -14.66 4.87
C ASN A 109 -4.80 -13.69 5.78
N CYS A 110 -5.07 -12.45 5.34
CA CYS A 110 -5.81 -11.47 6.12
C CYS A 110 -7.29 -11.46 5.75
N ASP A 111 -8.13 -11.02 6.69
CA ASP A 111 -9.56 -10.89 6.49
C ASP A 111 -9.96 -9.74 5.54
N GLU A 112 -11.26 -9.63 5.29
CA GLU A 112 -11.86 -8.67 4.36
C GLU A 112 -11.52 -7.20 4.69
N ARG A 113 -11.22 -6.86 5.95
CA ARG A 113 -10.86 -5.50 6.34
C ARG A 113 -9.54 -5.06 5.69
N PHE A 114 -8.60 -5.99 5.54
CA PHE A 114 -7.35 -5.71 4.84
C PHE A 114 -7.54 -5.72 3.33
N THR A 115 -8.19 -6.76 2.78
CA THR A 115 -8.34 -6.90 1.33
C THR A 115 -9.13 -5.76 0.72
N THR A 116 -10.20 -5.29 1.38
CA THR A 116 -10.97 -4.10 0.97
C THR A 116 -10.07 -2.87 0.82
N LEU A 117 -9.12 -2.66 1.74
CA LEU A 117 -8.23 -1.50 1.71
C LEU A 117 -7.25 -1.54 0.53
N VAL A 118 -6.71 -2.72 0.21
CA VAL A 118 -5.75 -2.87 -0.90
C VAL A 118 -6.44 -2.98 -2.27
N CYS A 119 -7.72 -3.32 -2.32
CA CYS A 119 -8.54 -3.29 -3.54
C CYS A 119 -9.09 -1.90 -3.87
N HIS A 120 -8.96 -0.90 -2.99
CA HIS A 120 -9.37 0.46 -3.32
C HIS A 120 -8.59 1.02 -4.51
N LYS A 121 -9.31 1.73 -5.39
CA LYS A 121 -8.77 2.34 -6.62
C LYS A 121 -7.53 3.20 -6.36
N GLU A 122 -7.48 3.92 -5.25
CA GLU A 122 -6.31 4.73 -4.89
C GLU A 122 -5.06 3.88 -4.62
N PHE A 123 -5.22 2.77 -3.89
CA PHE A 123 -4.11 1.85 -3.61
C PHE A 123 -3.61 1.20 -4.90
N VAL A 124 -4.52 0.70 -5.73
CA VAL A 124 -4.18 0.09 -7.04
C VAL A 124 -3.50 1.11 -7.95
N ALA A 125 -4.00 2.35 -8.02
CA ALA A 125 -3.38 3.42 -8.80
C ALA A 125 -1.98 3.75 -8.30
N ASP A 126 -1.74 3.68 -6.98
CA ASP A 126 -0.41 3.84 -6.42
C ASP A 126 0.53 2.71 -6.81
N MET A 127 0.05 1.45 -6.81
CA MET A 127 0.83 0.30 -7.28
C MET A 127 1.22 0.43 -8.75
N ILE A 128 0.28 0.81 -9.61
CA ILE A 128 0.57 1.06 -11.04
C ILE A 128 1.59 2.20 -11.20
N ARG A 129 1.53 3.24 -10.37
CA ARG A 129 2.50 4.34 -10.43
C ARG A 129 3.92 3.90 -10.08
N LEU A 130 4.08 2.91 -9.20
CA LEU A 130 5.39 2.37 -8.83
C LEU A 130 6.13 1.73 -10.01
N ILE A 131 5.39 1.17 -10.97
CA ILE A 131 5.96 0.57 -12.19
C ILE A 131 5.99 1.52 -13.39
N SER A 132 5.60 2.79 -13.20
CA SER A 132 5.71 3.80 -14.25
C SER A 132 7.19 4.07 -14.60
N VAL A 133 7.43 4.52 -15.83
CA VAL A 133 8.76 4.85 -16.39
C VAL A 133 9.61 5.71 -15.44
N LYS A 134 8.97 6.54 -14.61
CA LYS A 134 9.63 7.37 -13.59
C LYS A 134 10.58 6.59 -12.68
N TYR A 135 10.27 5.35 -12.35
CA TYR A 135 11.01 4.57 -11.37
C TYR A 135 12.02 3.59 -11.99
N ASP A 136 12.02 3.44 -13.32
CA ASP A 136 12.85 2.48 -14.06
C ASP A 136 12.93 1.11 -13.37
N ALA A 137 11.76 0.65 -12.88
CA ALA A 137 11.68 -0.54 -12.06
C ALA A 137 12.16 -1.77 -12.87
N PRO A 138 13.00 -2.66 -12.30
CA PRO A 138 13.41 -3.86 -12.99
C PRO A 138 12.21 -4.68 -13.47
N GLN A 139 12.34 -5.35 -14.61
CA GLN A 139 11.23 -6.13 -15.20
C GLN A 139 10.58 -7.09 -14.21
N ILE A 140 11.38 -7.78 -13.36
CA ILE A 140 10.87 -8.69 -12.33
C ILE A 140 9.96 -7.99 -11.30
N VAL A 141 10.24 -6.73 -10.96
CA VAL A 141 9.40 -5.93 -10.06
C VAL A 141 8.11 -5.54 -10.78
N GLN A 142 8.19 -5.18 -12.07
CA GLN A 142 7.01 -4.85 -12.88
C GLN A 142 6.05 -6.04 -12.97
N GLU A 143 6.56 -7.22 -13.29
CA GLU A 143 5.79 -8.46 -13.39
C GLU A 143 5.10 -8.80 -12.06
N ARG A 144 5.82 -8.67 -10.94
CA ARG A 144 5.25 -8.91 -9.59
C ARG A 144 4.13 -7.95 -9.24
N VAL A 145 4.28 -6.66 -9.52
CA VAL A 145 3.24 -5.67 -9.25
C VAL A 145 2.02 -5.93 -10.13
N LEU A 146 2.20 -6.25 -11.41
CA LEU A 146 1.11 -6.59 -12.31
C LEU A 146 0.35 -7.84 -11.83
N ALA A 147 1.06 -8.87 -11.37
CA ALA A 147 0.45 -10.08 -10.83
C ALA A 147 -0.38 -9.86 -9.55
N LEU A 148 -0.13 -8.76 -8.82
CA LEU A 148 -0.92 -8.40 -7.63
C LEU A 148 -2.16 -7.54 -7.96
N VAL A 149 -2.24 -6.98 -9.16
CA VAL A 149 -3.32 -6.09 -9.60
C VAL A 149 -4.33 -6.81 -10.50
N GLN A 150 -3.93 -7.90 -11.16
CA GLN A 150 -4.74 -8.74 -12.05
C GLN A 150 -5.66 -9.68 -11.28
#